data_AF-A0A7K2MPJ8-F1
#
_entry.id   AF-A0A7K2MPJ8-F1
#
_cell.length_a   1.000
_cell.length_b   1.000
_cell.length_c   1.000
_cell.angle_alpha   90.00
_cell.angle_beta   90.00
_cell.angle_gamma   90.00
#
_symmetry.space_group_name_H-M   'P 1'
#
loop_
_entity.id
_entity.type
_entity.pdbx_description
1 polymer ?
#
loop_
_entity_poly.entity_id
_entity_poly.type
_entity_poly.pdbx_seq_one_letter_code
_entity_poly.pdbx_strand_id
1 'polypeptide(L)'
;APELLAALADHPRVLAAAAEHRAPDRLARHLVAVADAALPFLLTVLPRGGEKPSAAHRARLALAEAVGAVLAGGLDLLGIDAPDHL
;
A
#
# COMPACT_ATOMS: atom_id res chain seq x y z
N ALA A 1 -9.40 -1.77 7.21
CA ALA A 1 -9.76 -1.46 5.82
C ALA A 1 -9.99 0.04 5.56
N PRO A 2 -10.85 0.76 6.32
CA PRO A 2 -11.05 2.20 6.05
C PRO A 2 -9.77 3.02 6.21
N GLU A 3 -8.93 2.70 7.20
CA GLU A 3 -7.61 3.33 7.38
C GLU A 3 -6.68 3.09 6.19
N LEU A 4 -6.65 1.87 5.63
CA LEU A 4 -5.86 1.55 4.45
C LEU A 4 -6.33 2.32 3.21
N LEU A 5 -7.65 2.38 2.99
CA LEU A 5 -8.21 3.15 1.87
C LEU A 5 -7.92 4.65 2.02
N ALA A 6 -8.01 5.19 3.23
CA ALA A 6 -7.65 6.58 3.50
C ALA A 6 -6.16 6.84 3.23
N ALA A 7 -5.28 5.96 3.71
CA ALA A 7 -3.84 6.07 3.48
C ALA A 7 -3.49 6.03 1.98
N LEU A 8 -4.08 5.11 1.21
CA LEU A 8 -3.86 5.05 -0.24
C LEU A 8 -4.42 6.28 -0.96
N ALA A 9 -5.59 6.77 -0.57
CA ALA A 9 -6.19 7.97 -1.16
C ALA A 9 -5.37 9.24 -0.88
N ASP A 10 -4.69 9.30 0.27
CA ASP A 10 -3.82 10.42 0.65
C ASP A 10 -2.46 10.43 -0.09
N HIS A 11 -2.06 9.30 -0.69
CA HIS A 11 -0.72 9.15 -1.27
C HIS A 11 -0.33 10.24 -2.27
N PRO A 12 -1.17 10.61 -3.28
CA PRO A 12 -0.80 11.64 -4.25
C PRO A 12 -0.57 13.01 -3.60
N ARG A 13 -1.37 13.34 -2.58
CA ARG A 13 -1.27 14.60 -1.84
C ARG A 13 0.01 14.63 -1.00
N VAL A 14 0.34 13.53 -0.33
CA VAL A 14 1.57 13.41 0.45
C VAL A 14 2.80 13.49 -0.45
N LEU A 15 2.77 12.82 -1.60
CA LEU A 15 3.85 12.84 -2.57
C LEU A 15 4.12 14.26 -3.11
N ALA A 16 3.07 14.98 -3.50
CA ALA A 16 3.18 16.38 -3.93
C ALA A 16 3.78 17.26 -2.84
N ALA A 17 3.28 17.14 -1.60
CA ALA A 17 3.80 17.90 -0.47
C ALA A 17 5.26 17.55 -0.14
N ALA A 18 5.66 16.27 -0.25
CA ALA A 18 7.04 15.85 -0.04
C ALA A 18 7.97 16.45 -1.11
N ALA A 19 7.53 16.49 -2.37
CA ALA A 19 8.29 17.09 -3.47
C ALA A 19 8.44 18.61 -3.32
N GLU A 20 7.35 19.34 -3.06
CA GLU A 20 7.35 20.79 -2.88
C GLU A 20 8.29 21.24 -1.75
N HIS A 21 8.28 20.51 -0.64
CA HIS A 21 9.06 20.84 0.55
C HIS A 21 10.45 20.20 0.56
N ARG A 22 10.81 19.43 -0.49
CA ARG A 22 12.05 18.64 -0.55
C ARG A 22 12.26 17.79 0.71
N ALA A 23 11.20 17.08 1.11
CA ALA A 23 11.11 16.34 2.36
C ALA A 23 10.89 14.83 2.10
N PRO A 24 11.92 14.08 1.69
CA PRO A 24 11.82 12.64 1.40
C PRO A 24 11.43 11.81 2.63
N ASP A 25 11.75 12.29 3.84
CA ASP A 25 11.36 11.70 5.11
C ASP A 25 9.83 11.70 5.32
N ARG A 26 9.10 12.66 4.74
CA ARG A 26 7.63 12.65 4.76
C ARG A 26 7.07 11.52 3.90
N LEU A 27 7.65 11.27 2.73
CA LEU A 27 7.27 10.13 1.89
C LEU A 27 7.56 8.82 2.63
N ALA A 28 8.77 8.66 3.18
CA ALA A 28 9.15 7.46 3.93
C ALA A 28 8.17 7.16 5.09
N ARG A 29 7.83 8.16 5.92
CA ARG A 29 6.86 7.98 7.02
C ARG A 29 5.47 7.58 6.52
N HIS A 30 5.04 8.11 5.38
CA HIS A 30 3.77 7.74 4.80
C HIS A 30 3.77 6.31 4.24
N LEU A 31 4.85 5.87 3.59
CA LEU A 31 4.99 4.48 3.15
C LEU A 31 4.95 3.49 4.33
N VAL A 32 5.56 3.85 5.47
CA VAL A 32 5.45 3.07 6.72
C VAL A 32 3.99 3.00 7.18
N ALA A 33 3.27 4.12 7.20
CA ALA A 33 1.85 4.13 7.59
C ALA A 33 0.97 3.27 6.65
N VAL A 34 1.25 3.29 5.34
CA VAL A 34 0.58 2.41 4.37
C VAL A 34 0.89 0.94 4.66
N ALA A 35 2.16 0.60 4.90
CA ALA A 35 2.58 -0.76 5.22
C ALA A 35 1.94 -1.28 6.51
N ASP A 36 1.94 -0.49 7.58
CA ASP A 36 1.33 -0.83 8.86
C ASP A 36 -0.18 -1.09 8.73
N ALA A 37 -0.88 -0.24 7.96
CA ALA A 37 -2.30 -0.44 7.68
C ALA A 37 -2.58 -1.65 6.77
N ALA A 38 -1.62 -2.02 5.92
CA ALA A 38 -1.75 -3.14 4.98
C ALA A 38 -1.52 -4.50 5.64
N LEU A 39 -0.54 -4.64 6.54
CA LEU A 39 -0.18 -5.92 7.17
C LEU A 39 -1.39 -6.73 7.70
N PRO A 40 -2.28 -6.18 8.54
CA PRO A 40 -3.45 -6.93 9.02
C PRO A 40 -4.47 -7.20 7.89
N PHE A 41 -4.53 -6.35 6.88
CA PHE A 41 -5.43 -6.51 5.74
C PHE A 41 -5.00 -7.64 4.80
N LEU A 42 -3.69 -7.78 4.53
CA LEU A 42 -3.14 -8.78 3.60
C LEU A 42 -3.51 -10.22 3.99
N LEU A 43 -3.61 -10.50 5.29
CA LEU A 43 -4.03 -11.80 5.80
C LEU A 43 -5.47 -12.16 5.38
N THR A 44 -6.28 -11.17 5.00
CA THR A 44 -7.68 -11.36 4.62
C THR A 44 -7.87 -11.53 3.11
N VAL A 45 -6.87 -11.36 2.27
CA VAL A 45 -7.07 -11.24 0.81
C VAL A 45 -7.57 -12.54 0.18
N LEU A 46 -6.96 -13.67 0.53
CA LEU A 46 -7.24 -14.97 -0.06
C LEU A 46 -8.38 -15.71 0.67
N PRO A 47 -9.15 -16.56 -0.05
CA PRO A 47 -10.11 -17.46 0.58
C PRO A 47 -9.42 -18.38 1.58
N ARG A 48 -10.09 -18.69 2.70
CA ARG A 48 -9.54 -19.57 3.74
C ARG A 48 -10.28 -20.90 3.81
N GLY A 49 -9.52 -22.00 3.94
CA GLY A 49 -10.09 -23.34 4.10
C GLY A 49 -10.98 -23.75 2.92
N GLY A 50 -12.25 -24.07 3.21
CA GLY A 50 -13.23 -24.48 2.20
C GLY A 50 -13.97 -23.33 1.52
N GLU A 51 -13.62 -22.07 1.81
CA GLU A 51 -14.25 -20.91 1.18
C GLU A 51 -14.03 -20.91 -0.33
N LYS A 52 -15.10 -20.69 -1.09
CA LYS A 52 -15.01 -20.52 -2.54
C LYS A 52 -14.57 -19.09 -2.88
N PRO A 53 -13.74 -18.90 -3.92
CA PRO A 53 -13.42 -17.57 -4.44
C PRO A 53 -14.69 -16.78 -4.78
N SER A 54 -14.71 -15.50 -4.40
CA SER A 54 -15.88 -14.63 -4.58
C SER A 54 -15.46 -13.22 -5.02
N ALA A 55 -16.44 -12.38 -5.38
CA ALA A 55 -16.20 -10.97 -5.74
C ALA A 55 -15.50 -10.20 -4.61
N ALA A 56 -15.80 -10.50 -3.35
CA ALA A 56 -15.14 -9.88 -2.20
C ALA A 56 -13.64 -10.22 -2.12
N HIS A 57 -13.24 -11.44 -2.47
CA HIS A 57 -11.83 -11.83 -2.54
C HIS A 57 -11.11 -11.08 -3.67
N ARG A 58 -11.74 -10.98 -4.85
CA ARG A 58 -11.19 -10.22 -5.98
C ARG A 58 -11.03 -8.73 -5.65
N ALA A 59 -12.01 -8.12 -4.99
CA ALA A 59 -11.91 -6.73 -4.55
C ALA A 59 -10.78 -6.52 -3.54
N ARG A 60 -10.59 -7.46 -2.60
CA ARG A 60 -9.46 -7.40 -1.65
C ARG A 60 -8.11 -7.58 -2.33
N LEU A 61 -8.02 -8.46 -3.33
CA LEU A 61 -6.81 -8.65 -4.12
C LEU A 61 -6.45 -7.36 -4.88
N ALA A 62 -7.42 -6.73 -5.55
CA ALA A 62 -7.19 -5.45 -6.22
C ALA A 62 -6.71 -4.35 -5.25
N LEU A 63 -7.22 -4.34 -4.02
CA LEU A 63 -6.74 -3.43 -2.99
C LEU A 63 -5.29 -3.76 -2.55
N ALA A 64 -4.94 -5.04 -2.44
CA ALA A 64 -3.57 -5.45 -2.14
C ALA A 64 -2.59 -5.09 -3.27
N GLU A 65 -3.01 -5.22 -4.53
CA GLU A 65 -2.24 -4.77 -5.70
C GLU A 65 -2.00 -3.26 -5.67
N ALA A 66 -3.02 -2.47 -5.29
CA ALA A 66 -2.87 -1.03 -5.12
C ALA A 66 -1.86 -0.66 -4.02
N VAL A 67 -1.84 -1.42 -2.91
CA VAL A 67 -0.80 -1.27 -1.87
C VAL A 67 0.58 -1.54 -2.44
N GLY A 68 0.74 -2.66 -3.16
CA GLY A 68 2.01 -3.03 -3.79
C GLY A 68 2.52 -1.95 -4.74
N ALA A 69 1.65 -1.38 -5.58
CA ALA A 69 1.99 -0.30 -6.49
C ALA A 69 2.46 0.98 -5.77
N VAL A 70 1.78 1.38 -4.69
CA VAL A 70 2.15 2.56 -3.89
C VAL A 70 3.50 2.35 -3.18
N LEU A 71 3.72 1.17 -2.60
CA LEU A 71 4.97 0.87 -1.91
C LEU A 71 6.13 0.79 -2.90
N ALA A 72 5.98 0.06 -4.01
CA ALA A 72 7.02 -0.08 -5.02
C ALA A 72 7.41 1.27 -5.63
N GLY A 73 6.42 2.06 -6.08
CA GLY A 73 6.68 3.38 -6.64
C GLY A 73 7.27 4.36 -5.61
N GLY A 74 6.82 4.30 -4.36
CA GLY A 74 7.38 5.12 -3.30
C GLY A 74 8.82 4.78 -2.93
N LEU A 75 9.17 3.49 -2.90
CA LEU A 75 10.53 3.02 -2.64
C LEU A 75 11.49 3.37 -3.79
N ASP A 76 11.05 3.22 -5.04
CA ASP A 76 11.81 3.64 -6.22
C ASP A 76 12.18 5.13 -6.16
N LEU A 77 11.24 5.99 -5.78
CA LEU A 77 11.47 7.42 -5.57
C LEU A 77 12.48 7.72 -4.44
N LEU A 78 12.66 6.80 -3.49
CA LEU A 78 13.66 6.90 -2.43
C LEU A 78 15.00 6.26 -2.82
N GLY A 79 15.12 5.71 -4.03
CA GLY A 79 16.30 4.99 -4.50
C GLY A 79 16.47 3.62 -3.83
N ILE A 80 15.38 2.99 -3.42
CA ILE A 80 15.35 1.68 -2.78
C ILE A 80 14.65 0.71 -3.73
N ASP A 81 15.37 -0.35 -4.12
CA ASP A 81 14.77 -1.42 -4.92
C ASP A 81 13.69 -2.15 -4.11
N ALA A 82 12.49 -2.25 -4.68
CA ALA A 82 11.39 -3.02 -4.12
C ALA A 82 11.41 -4.44 -4.74
N PRO A 83 11.76 -5.49 -3.97
CA PRO A 83 11.81 -6.84 -4.51
C PRO A 83 10.40 -7.39 -4.75
N ASP A 84 10.24 -8.21 -5.79
CA ASP A 84 8.96 -8.89 -6.09
C ASP A 84 8.54 -9.83 -4.93
N HIS A 85 9.50 -10.41 -4.23
CA HIS A 85 9.33 -11.35 -3.11
C HIS A 85 10.39 -11.11 -2.01
N LEU A 86 9.99 -11.24 -0.74
CA LEU A 86 10.87 -11.17 0.45
C LEU A 86 11.51 -12.51 0.79
#